data_AF-A0AA97AY98-F1
#
_entry.id   AF-A0AA97AY98-F1
#
_cell.length_a   1.000
_cell.length_b   1.000
_cell.length_c   1.000
_cell.angle_alpha   90.00
_cell.angle_beta   90.00
_cell.angle_gamma   90.00
#
_symmetry.space_group_name_H-M   'P 1'
#
loop_
_entity.id
_entity.type
_entity.pdbx_description
1 polymer ?
#
loop_
_entity_poly.entity_id
_entity_poly.type
_entity_poly.pdbx_seq_one_letter_code
_entity_poly.pdbx_strand_id
1 'polypeptide(L)'
;MTQRALSLAPADPEIAEIYTRTCRSCHSTGASAAPLTGDLANWKPRMEKGMDVLVENAINGFQGMPPLGLCFECSPEQFEQLIVFMATAE
;
A
#
# COMPACT_ATOMS: atom_id res chain seq x y z
N MET A 1 -10.15 -12.38 -4.28
CA MET A 1 -9.38 -11.16 -3.93
C MET A 1 -8.03 -11.13 -4.62
N THR A 2 -7.19 -12.16 -4.47
CA THR A 2 -5.82 -12.20 -5.02
C THR A 2 -5.70 -11.92 -6.53
N GLN A 3 -6.58 -12.52 -7.35
CA GLN A 3 -6.55 -12.29 -8.81
C GLN A 3 -6.88 -10.83 -9.21
N ARG A 4 -7.70 -10.14 -8.39
CA ARG A 4 -8.10 -8.74 -8.64
C ARG A 4 -6.96 -7.78 -8.30
N ALA A 5 -6.25 -8.00 -7.18
CA ALA A 5 -5.18 -7.13 -6.73
C ALA A 5 -4.01 -7.06 -7.75
N LEU A 6 -3.73 -8.16 -8.45
CA LEU A 6 -2.69 -8.23 -9.48
C LEU A 6 -2.91 -7.29 -10.67
N SER A 7 -4.16 -6.92 -10.98
CA SER A 7 -4.52 -6.08 -12.12
C SER A 7 -4.74 -4.61 -11.76
N LEU A 8 -4.66 -4.25 -10.48
CA LEU A 8 -4.86 -2.86 -10.04
C LEU A 8 -3.58 -2.05 -10.19
N ALA A 9 -3.75 -0.78 -10.60
CA ALA A 9 -2.72 0.23 -10.61
C ALA A 9 -3.34 1.60 -10.27
N PRO A 10 -2.61 2.49 -9.58
CA PRO A 10 -2.99 3.89 -9.41
C PRO A 10 -3.24 4.58 -10.75
N ALA A 11 -4.16 5.55 -10.78
CA ALA A 11 -4.41 6.36 -11.97
C ALA A 11 -3.25 7.32 -12.30
N ASP A 12 -2.56 7.82 -11.28
CA ASP A 12 -1.38 8.66 -11.44
C ASP A 12 -0.17 7.80 -11.89
N PRO A 13 0.49 8.12 -13.02
CA PRO A 13 1.59 7.33 -13.55
C PRO A 13 2.81 7.22 -12.61
N GLU A 14 3.13 8.29 -11.89
CA GLU A 14 4.26 8.31 -10.96
C GLU A 14 3.98 7.38 -9.78
N ILE A 15 2.79 7.49 -9.19
CA ILE A 15 2.37 6.60 -8.09
C ILE A 15 2.25 5.15 -8.56
N ALA A 16 1.82 4.92 -9.80
CA ALA A 16 1.75 3.59 -10.38
C ALA A 16 3.13 2.93 -10.56
N GLU A 17 4.13 3.70 -10.97
CA GLU A 17 5.51 3.24 -11.05
C GLU A 17 6.06 2.89 -9.67
N ILE A 18 5.85 3.76 -8.68
CA ILE A 18 6.27 3.53 -7.30
C ILE A 18 5.61 2.26 -6.75
N TYR A 19 4.28 2.15 -6.82
CA TYR A 19 3.54 0.98 -6.37
C TYR A 19 4.09 -0.30 -6.99
N THR A 20 4.33 -0.30 -8.30
CA THR A 20 4.82 -1.46 -9.03
C THR A 20 6.20 -1.90 -8.56
N ARG A 21 7.11 -0.95 -8.32
CA ARG A 21 8.50 -1.22 -7.93
C ARG A 21 8.62 -1.65 -6.47
N THR A 22 7.75 -1.17 -5.58
CA THR A 22 7.94 -1.29 -4.13
C THR A 22 6.82 -2.10 -3.45
N CYS A 23 5.58 -1.59 -3.46
CA CYS A 23 4.47 -2.13 -2.67
C CYS A 23 3.86 -3.40 -3.27
N ARG A 24 3.80 -3.49 -4.60
CA ARG A 24 3.03 -4.52 -5.34
C ARG A 24 3.46 -5.94 -5.01
N SER A 25 4.76 -6.16 -4.79
CA SER A 25 5.31 -7.49 -4.51
C SER A 25 4.62 -8.17 -3.29
N CYS A 26 4.35 -7.39 -2.25
CA CYS A 26 3.69 -7.87 -1.04
C CYS A 26 2.17 -7.67 -1.06
N HIS A 27 1.69 -6.54 -1.59
CA HIS A 27 0.27 -6.14 -1.50
C HIS A 27 -0.60 -6.60 -2.66
N SER A 28 -0.05 -7.19 -3.73
CA SER A 28 -0.85 -7.75 -4.84
C SER A 28 -0.99 -9.27 -4.80
N THR A 29 -0.21 -9.95 -3.98
CA THR A 29 -0.19 -11.42 -3.88
C THR A 29 -0.51 -11.88 -2.46
N GLY A 30 -1.27 -12.97 -2.32
CA GLY A 30 -1.55 -13.58 -1.03
C GLY A 30 -0.38 -14.40 -0.46
N ALA A 31 0.83 -14.25 -1.02
CA ALA A 31 2.02 -14.95 -0.57
C ALA A 31 2.60 -14.35 0.73
N SER A 32 2.30 -13.08 1.00
CA SER A 32 2.61 -12.42 2.26
C SER A 32 1.36 -12.28 3.13
N ALA A 33 1.53 -11.92 4.40
CA ALA A 33 0.43 -11.54 5.28
C ALA A 33 -0.02 -10.07 5.10
N ALA A 34 0.49 -9.38 4.08
CA ALA A 34 0.15 -8.00 3.82
C ALA A 34 -1.32 -7.85 3.35
N PRO A 35 -2.00 -6.75 3.72
CA PRO A 35 -3.36 -6.49 3.24
C PRO A 35 -3.34 -6.30 1.72
N LEU A 36 -4.16 -7.08 1.01
CA LEU A 36 -4.21 -7.02 -0.44
C LEU A 36 -4.79 -5.68 -0.93
N THR A 37 -4.23 -5.12 -1.99
CA THR A 37 -4.74 -3.94 -2.69
C THR A 37 -6.19 -4.15 -3.11
N GLY A 38 -7.07 -3.21 -2.76
CA GLY A 38 -8.51 -3.28 -3.03
C GLY A 38 -9.30 -4.21 -2.10
N ASP A 39 -8.67 -4.75 -1.04
CA ASP A 39 -9.36 -5.51 0.00
C ASP A 39 -9.99 -4.59 1.04
N LEU A 40 -11.15 -4.01 0.67
CA LEU A 40 -11.87 -3.04 1.49
C LEU A 40 -12.15 -3.55 2.91
N ALA A 41 -12.42 -4.85 3.06
CA ALA A 41 -12.72 -5.45 4.37
C ALA A 41 -11.48 -5.46 5.28
N ASN A 42 -10.31 -5.78 4.73
CA ASN A 42 -9.06 -5.73 5.48
C ASN A 42 -8.56 -4.29 5.69
N TRP A 43 -8.77 -3.41 4.73
CA TRP A 43 -8.30 -2.02 4.81
C TRP A 43 -9.16 -1.13 5.71
N LYS A 44 -10.47 -1.36 5.82
CA LYS A 44 -11.36 -0.57 6.68
C LYS A 44 -10.84 -0.39 8.13
N PRO A 45 -10.54 -1.44 8.92
CA PRO A 45 -10.04 -1.27 10.29
C PRO A 45 -8.64 -0.65 10.37
N ARG A 46 -7.90 -0.60 9.25
CA ARG A 46 -6.60 0.07 9.17
C ARG A 46 -6.81 1.57 8.94
N MET A 47 -7.69 1.93 8.02
CA MET A 47 -8.08 3.31 7.73
C MET A 47 -8.71 4.00 8.95
N GLU A 48 -9.44 3.27 9.79
CA GLU A 48 -10.00 3.78 11.06
C GLU A 48 -8.92 4.23 12.07
N LYS A 49 -7.66 3.83 11.90
CA LYS A 49 -6.53 4.31 12.74
C LYS A 49 -6.05 5.72 12.36
N GLY A 50 -6.46 6.23 11.20
CA GLY A 50 -6.02 7.52 10.67
C GLY A 50 -4.80 7.40 9.75
N MET A 51 -4.70 8.34 8.81
CA MET A 51 -3.67 8.34 7.77
C MET A 51 -2.26 8.52 8.35
N ASP A 52 -2.08 9.45 9.30
CA ASP A 52 -0.79 9.73 9.94
C ASP A 52 -0.15 8.46 10.53
N VAL A 53 -0.96 7.63 11.20
CA VAL A 53 -0.52 6.36 11.79
C VAL A 53 -0.11 5.36 10.71
N LEU A 54 -0.82 5.32 9.58
CA LEU A 54 -0.49 4.43 8.47
C LEU A 54 0.79 4.85 7.76
N VAL A 55 0.98 6.15 7.55
CA VAL A 55 2.21 6.72 6.98
C VAL A 55 3.39 6.47 7.92
N GLU A 56 3.24 6.71 9.22
CA GLU A 56 4.29 6.43 10.21
C GLU A 56 4.70 4.94 10.20
N ASN A 57 3.73 4.03 10.14
CA ASN A 57 4.00 2.60 10.03
C ASN A 57 4.70 2.23 8.71
N ALA A 58 4.33 2.87 7.59
CA ALA A 58 4.98 2.65 6.31
C ALA A 58 6.43 3.13 6.31
N ILE A 59 6.70 4.29 6.93
CA ILE A 59 8.04 4.87 7.06
C ILE A 59 8.92 4.03 7.97
N ASN A 60 8.43 3.69 9.16
CA ASN A 60 9.22 2.99 10.19
C ASN A 60 9.28 1.46 9.97
N GLY A 61 8.39 0.91 9.15
CA GLY A 61 8.17 -0.53 9.01
C GLY A 61 7.28 -1.06 10.14
N PHE A 62 6.44 -2.06 9.82
CA PHE A 62 5.44 -2.57 10.75
C PHE A 62 5.04 -4.02 10.45
N GLN A 63 5.09 -4.89 11.46
CA GLN A 63 4.62 -6.29 11.37
C GLN A 63 5.10 -7.07 10.12
N GLY A 64 6.38 -6.96 9.78
CA GLY A 64 6.98 -7.61 8.62
C GLY A 64 6.98 -6.76 7.34
N MET A 65 6.31 -5.60 7.34
CA MET A 65 6.55 -4.56 6.32
C MET A 65 7.92 -3.91 6.57
N PRO A 66 8.83 -3.88 5.58
CA PRO A 66 10.13 -3.23 5.72
C PRO A 66 9.96 -1.70 5.85
N PRO A 67 10.92 -1.01 6.50
CA PRO A 67 10.93 0.45 6.56
C PRO A 67 10.83 1.07 5.16
N LEU A 68 10.10 2.18 5.09
CA LEU A 68 9.79 2.94 3.88
C LEU A 68 9.06 2.13 2.79
N GLY A 69 8.57 0.92 3.09
CA GLY A 69 7.97 0.04 2.09
C GLY A 69 8.89 -0.23 0.89
N LEU A 70 10.21 -0.16 1.08
CA LEU A 70 11.26 -0.19 0.04
C LEU A 70 11.33 1.04 -0.90
N CYS A 71 10.59 2.12 -0.60
CA CYS A 71 10.66 3.39 -1.32
C CYS A 71 11.49 4.41 -0.55
N PHE A 72 12.82 4.38 -0.71
CA PHE A 72 13.73 5.27 0.02
C PHE A 72 13.66 6.74 -0.42
N GLU A 73 13.04 7.01 -1.56
CA GLU A 73 12.88 8.33 -2.15
C GLU A 73 11.45 8.88 -2.02
N CYS A 74 10.53 8.12 -1.40
CA CYS A 74 9.13 8.54 -1.28
C CYS A 74 8.96 9.68 -0.27
N SER A 75 8.15 10.68 -0.63
CA SER A 75 7.64 11.67 0.29
C SER A 75 6.47 11.12 1.13
N PRO A 76 6.14 11.75 2.27
CA PRO A 76 4.93 11.41 3.03
C PRO A 76 3.66 11.41 2.17
N GLU A 77 3.52 12.39 1.28
CA GLU A 77 2.35 12.52 0.39
C GLU A 77 2.24 11.35 -0.60
N GLN A 78 3.37 10.88 -1.13
CA GLN A 78 3.38 9.68 -1.98
C GLN A 78 2.98 8.43 -1.18
N PHE A 79 3.38 8.32 0.09
CA PHE A 79 2.90 7.24 0.96
C PHE A 79 1.38 7.31 1.17
N GLU A 80 0.83 8.49 1.41
CA GLU A 80 -0.63 8.66 1.54
C GLU A 80 -1.37 8.19 0.28
N GLN A 81 -0.91 8.63 -0.90
CA GLN A 81 -1.50 8.23 -2.17
C GLN A 81 -1.44 6.72 -2.41
N LEU A 82 -0.31 6.08 -2.09
CA LEU A 82 -0.17 4.62 -2.15
C LEU A 82 -1.12 3.91 -1.18
N ILE A 83 -1.26 4.42 0.05
CA ILE A 83 -2.16 3.87 1.06
C ILE A 83 -3.61 3.99 0.60
N VAL A 84 -4.03 5.16 0.10
CA VAL A 84 -5.37 5.39 -0.45
C VAL A 84 -5.65 4.42 -1.59
N PHE A 85 -4.75 4.32 -2.57
CA PHE A 85 -4.90 3.38 -3.68
C PHE A 85 -5.04 1.94 -3.18
N MET A 86 -4.17 1.50 -2.27
CA MET A 86 -4.27 0.13 -1.74
C MET A 86 -5.56 -0.11 -0.96
N ALA A 87 -6.06 0.90 -0.25
CA ALA A 87 -7.25 0.81 0.56
C ALA A 87 -8.56 0.87 -0.23
N THR A 88 -8.57 1.50 -1.41
CA THR A 88 -9.79 1.81 -2.18
C THR A 88 -9.82 1.16 -3.56
N ALA A 89 -8.64 0.85 -4.13
CA ALA A 89 -8.42 0.48 -5.53
C ALA A 89 -8.73 1.61 -6.54
N GLU A 90 -8.64 2.86 -6.10
CA GLU A 90 -8.88 4.08 -6.89
C GLU A 90 -7.57 4.86 -7.12
#